data_AF-A0A9X8YQG7-F1
#
_entry.id   AF-A0A9X8YQG7-F1
#
_cell.length_a   1.000
_cell.length_b   1.000
_cell.length_c   1.000
_cell.angle_alpha   90.00
_cell.angle_beta   90.00
_cell.angle_gamma   90.00
#
_symmetry.space_group_name_H-M   'P 1'
#
loop_
_entity.id
_entity.type
_entity.pdbx_description
1 polymer ?
#
loop_
_entity_poly.entity_id
_entity_poly.type
_entity_poly.pdbx_seq_one_letter_code
_entity_poly.pdbx_strand_id
1 'polypeptide(L)'
;MMNFKNVFRWHLPFLLLLGLFSLRAAAADTLLILGDSLSAGYRLPIERAWPTLLAEQWQKKPGAPQLVNASISGDTAAQGLARLPALLKQHQPRWVLIELGANDGLRGFPAQDVQRDLGQIITRVQQAGAQPLLM
;
A
#
# COMPACT_ATOMS: atom_id res chain seq x y z
N MET A 1 15.57 -21.17 53.23
CA MET A 1 14.21 -20.99 52.66
C MET A 1 14.20 -19.74 51.80
N MET A 2 14.12 -19.88 50.47
CA MET A 2 14.05 -18.74 49.55
C MET A 2 12.71 -18.02 49.73
N ASN A 3 12.76 -16.72 49.99
CA ASN A 3 11.59 -15.87 50.19
C ASN A 3 10.91 -15.60 48.85
N PHE A 4 9.96 -16.47 48.47
CA PHE A 4 9.23 -16.43 47.20
C PHE A 4 8.51 -15.10 46.92
N LYS A 5 8.27 -14.26 47.93
CA LYS A 5 7.63 -12.95 47.78
C LYS A 5 8.51 -11.92 47.06
N ASN A 6 9.84 -12.08 47.06
CA ASN A 6 10.76 -11.12 46.43
C ASN A 6 11.06 -11.44 44.96
N VAL A 7 10.96 -12.72 44.57
CA VAL A 7 11.16 -13.18 43.19
C VAL A 7 10.09 -12.56 42.29
N PHE A 8 8.82 -12.62 42.71
CA PHE A 8 7.70 -12.08 41.92
C PHE A 8 7.76 -10.55 41.73
N ARG A 9 8.31 -9.81 42.70
CA ARG A 9 8.42 -8.34 42.65
C ARG A 9 9.46 -7.84 41.64
N TRP A 10 10.52 -8.61 41.38
CA TRP A 10 11.58 -8.22 40.43
C TRP A 10 11.26 -8.58 38.97
N HIS A 11 10.39 -9.57 38.74
CA HIS A 11 9.98 -9.97 37.38
C HIS A 11 8.75 -9.21 36.86
N LEU A 12 7.96 -8.60 37.77
CA LEU A 12 6.80 -7.79 37.42
C LEU A 12 7.10 -6.66 36.41
N PRO A 13 8.17 -5.85 36.56
CA PRO A 13 8.52 -4.84 35.56
C PRO A 13 8.97 -5.43 34.22
N PHE A 14 9.61 -6.61 34.23
CA PHE A 14 10.05 -7.30 33.02
C PHE A 14 8.87 -7.87 32.21
N LEU A 15 7.87 -8.44 32.89
CA LEU A 15 6.61 -8.88 32.29
C LEU A 15 5.76 -7.71 31.76
N LEU A 16 5.77 -6.57 32.46
CA LEU A 16 5.12 -5.34 31.99
C LEU A 16 5.80 -4.77 30.73
N LEU A 17 7.14 -4.81 30.67
CA LEU A 17 7.88 -4.41 29.48
C LEU A 17 7.58 -5.33 28.27
N LEU A 18 7.54 -6.66 28.48
CA LEU A 18 7.16 -7.64 27.45
C LEU A 18 5.72 -7.48 26.96
N GLY A 19 4.79 -7.11 27.85
CA GLY A 19 3.41 -6.79 27.50
C GLY A 19 3.28 -5.55 26.60
N LEU A 20 4.10 -4.52 26.85
CA LEU A 20 4.12 -3.28 26.04
C LEU A 20 4.69 -3.50 24.62
N PHE A 21 5.61 -4.45 24.45
CA PHE A 21 6.11 -4.84 23.11
C PHE A 21 5.11 -5.69 22.30
N SER A 22 4.05 -6.19 22.95
CA SER A 22 3.07 -7.10 22.32
C SER A 22 1.82 -6.38 21.79
N LEU A 23 1.67 -5.08 22.05
CA LEU A 23 0.64 -4.26 21.40
C LEU A 23 1.11 -3.92 19.98
N ARG A 24 1.01 -4.89 19.07
CA ARG A 24 0.90 -4.53 17.65
C ARG A 24 -0.39 -3.74 17.52
N ALA A 25 -0.29 -2.44 17.29
CA ALA A 25 -1.42 -1.66 16.80
C ALA A 25 -1.99 -2.42 15.60
N ALA A 26 -3.23 -2.88 15.72
CA ALA A 26 -3.96 -3.47 14.60
C ALA A 26 -4.32 -2.34 13.63
N ALA A 27 -3.30 -1.78 12.97
CA ALA A 27 -3.52 -0.89 11.84
C ALA A 27 -4.06 -1.75 10.70
N ALA A 28 -5.21 -1.37 10.16
CA ALA A 28 -5.74 -2.02 8.97
C ALA A 28 -4.69 -1.92 7.86
N ASP A 29 -4.35 -3.06 7.24
CA ASP A 29 -3.42 -3.07 6.12
C ASP A 29 -3.93 -2.15 5.01
N THR A 30 -3.04 -1.49 4.29
CA THR A 30 -3.42 -0.61 3.18
C THR A 30 -3.03 -1.23 1.84
N LEU A 31 -3.98 -1.26 0.89
CA LEU A 31 -3.71 -1.42 -0.54
C LEU A 31 -3.71 -0.05 -1.19
N LEU A 32 -2.57 0.37 -1.72
CA LEU A 32 -2.44 1.56 -2.56
C LEU A 32 -2.60 1.18 -4.03
N ILE A 33 -3.42 1.91 -4.76
CA ILE A 33 -3.53 1.78 -6.23
C ILE A 33 -2.77 2.94 -6.86
N LEU A 34 -1.71 2.60 -7.58
CA LEU A 34 -0.93 3.49 -8.42
C LEU A 34 -1.38 3.27 -9.87
N GLY A 35 -2.46 3.94 -10.27
CA GLY A 35 -3.10 3.72 -11.57
C GLY A 35 -3.21 4.94 -12.47
N ASP A 36 -3.83 4.74 -13.63
CA ASP A 36 -4.19 5.80 -14.58
C ASP A 36 -5.71 6.09 -14.62
N SER A 37 -6.21 6.54 -15.75
CA SER A 37 -7.63 6.70 -16.07
C SER A 37 -8.52 5.50 -15.75
N LEU A 38 -8.04 4.25 -15.95
CA LEU A 38 -8.84 3.05 -15.70
C LEU A 38 -9.21 2.95 -14.23
N SER A 39 -8.24 3.16 -13.34
CA SER A 39 -8.45 3.16 -11.89
C SER A 39 -8.99 4.49 -11.36
N ALA A 40 -8.72 5.61 -12.03
CA ALA A 40 -9.30 6.91 -11.68
C ALA A 40 -10.81 7.00 -11.98
N GLY A 41 -11.36 6.09 -12.80
CA GLY A 41 -12.77 6.12 -13.20
C GLY A 41 -13.07 7.20 -14.24
N TYR A 42 -12.20 7.37 -15.24
CA TYR A 42 -12.37 8.39 -16.27
C TYR A 42 -13.75 8.32 -16.95
N ARG A 43 -14.46 9.45 -16.96
CA ARG A 43 -15.85 9.62 -17.48
C ARG A 43 -16.92 8.79 -16.76
N LEU A 44 -16.62 8.29 -15.57
CA LEU A 44 -17.59 7.63 -14.71
C LEU A 44 -17.84 8.49 -13.46
N PRO A 45 -19.04 8.40 -12.86
CA PRO A 45 -19.21 8.76 -11.46
C PRO A 45 -18.19 7.99 -10.60
N ILE A 46 -17.60 8.63 -9.60
CA ILE A 46 -16.51 8.03 -8.80
C ILE A 46 -16.96 6.78 -8.06
N GLU A 47 -18.25 6.69 -7.72
CA GLU A 47 -18.93 5.57 -7.07
C GLU A 47 -18.97 4.33 -7.99
N ARG A 48 -18.82 4.53 -9.30
CA ARG A 48 -18.81 3.48 -10.32
C ARG A 48 -17.40 3.06 -10.73
N ALA A 49 -16.36 3.73 -10.22
CA ALA A 49 -14.98 3.33 -10.44
C ALA A 49 -14.71 1.99 -9.75
N TRP A 50 -13.96 1.10 -10.40
CA TRP A 50 -13.70 -0.24 -9.88
C TRP A 50 -13.03 -0.23 -8.49
N PRO A 51 -12.11 0.71 -8.13
CA PRO A 51 -11.55 0.76 -6.79
C PRO A 51 -12.58 1.08 -5.72
N THR A 52 -13.52 1.96 -6.03
CA THR A 52 -14.61 2.34 -5.12
C THR A 52 -15.53 1.15 -4.87
N LEU A 53 -15.94 0.47 -5.95
CA LEU A 53 -16.76 -0.74 -5.86
C LEU A 53 -16.05 -1.86 -5.09
N LEU A 54 -14.74 -2.02 -5.28
CA LEU A 54 -13.93 -2.98 -4.53
C LEU A 54 -13.90 -2.65 -3.03
N ALA A 55 -13.65 -1.37 -2.70
CA ALA A 55 -13.63 -0.90 -1.32
C ALA A 55 -14.99 -1.16 -0.62
N GLU A 56 -16.11 -0.87 -1.29
CA GLU A 56 -17.45 -1.14 -0.77
C GLU A 56 -17.70 -2.63 -0.48
N GLN A 57 -17.23 -3.53 -1.35
CA GLN A 57 -17.36 -4.97 -1.12
C GLN A 57 -16.44 -5.46 0.01
N TRP A 58 -15.25 -4.87 0.13
CA TRP A 58 -14.29 -5.22 1.19
C TRP A 58 -14.73 -4.76 2.57
N GLN A 59 -15.33 -3.58 2.70
CA GLN A 59 -15.81 -3.06 3.99
C GLN A 59 -16.87 -3.97 4.64
N LYS A 60 -17.52 -4.85 3.89
CA LYS A 60 -18.44 -5.87 4.42
C LYS A 60 -17.74 -7.00 5.18
N LYS A 61 -16.41 -7.12 5.07
CA LYS A 61 -15.61 -8.18 5.67
C LYS A 61 -14.73 -7.61 6.80
N PRO A 62 -14.83 -8.13 8.04
CA PRO A 62 -13.94 -7.74 9.11
C PRO A 62 -12.47 -7.98 8.73
N GLY A 63 -11.60 -7.01 9.01
CA GLY A 63 -10.17 -7.10 8.74
C GLY A 63 -9.77 -6.90 7.28
N ALA A 64 -10.68 -6.48 6.39
CA ALA A 64 -10.31 -6.12 5.03
C ALA A 64 -9.37 -4.89 5.03
N PRO A 65 -8.43 -4.82 4.07
CA PRO A 65 -7.51 -3.70 3.98
C PRO A 65 -8.23 -2.40 3.59
N GLN A 66 -7.70 -1.28 4.08
CA GLN A 66 -8.06 0.02 3.56
C GLN A 66 -7.57 0.15 2.11
N LEU A 67 -8.45 0.56 1.21
CA LEU A 67 -8.10 0.85 -0.17
C LEU A 67 -7.82 2.35 -0.33
N VAL A 68 -6.67 2.70 -0.90
CA VAL A 68 -6.30 4.07 -1.26
C VAL A 68 -6.14 4.13 -2.78
N ASN A 69 -7.05 4.83 -3.45
CA ASN A 69 -6.96 5.08 -4.89
C ASN A 69 -6.16 6.36 -5.16
N ALA A 70 -4.91 6.22 -5.60
CA ALA A 70 -4.05 7.34 -5.96
C ALA A 70 -3.92 7.50 -7.48
N SER A 71 -4.91 7.05 -8.25
CA SER A 71 -4.82 7.02 -9.71
C SER A 71 -5.10 8.39 -10.33
N ILE A 72 -4.40 8.72 -11.40
CA ILE A 72 -4.54 10.01 -12.11
C ILE A 72 -4.78 9.73 -13.59
N SER A 73 -5.86 10.30 -14.13
CA SER A 73 -6.20 10.11 -15.54
C SER A 73 -5.09 10.66 -16.45
N GLY A 74 -4.58 9.80 -17.34
CA GLY A 74 -3.54 10.17 -18.30
C GLY A 74 -2.11 10.00 -17.80
N ASP A 75 -1.89 9.48 -16.59
CA ASP A 75 -0.56 9.19 -16.07
C ASP A 75 0.17 8.15 -16.91
N THR A 76 1.44 8.41 -17.17
CA THR A 76 2.41 7.45 -17.70
C THR A 76 3.14 6.73 -16.57
N ALA A 77 3.88 5.66 -16.90
CA ALA A 77 4.75 4.96 -15.94
C ALA A 77 5.76 5.92 -15.28
N ALA A 78 6.39 6.80 -16.06
CA ALA A 78 7.30 7.82 -15.56
C ALA A 78 6.64 8.79 -14.56
N GLN A 79 5.41 9.24 -14.84
CA GLN A 79 4.68 10.16 -13.96
C GLN A 79 4.27 9.48 -12.66
N GLY A 80 3.80 8.23 -12.73
CA GLY A 80 3.52 7.40 -11.55
C GLY A 80 4.76 7.17 -10.68
N LEU A 81 5.90 6.88 -11.31
CA LEU A 81 7.19 6.71 -10.63
C LEU A 81 7.62 7.97 -9.87
N ALA A 82 7.40 9.16 -10.45
CA ALA A 82 7.79 10.43 -9.84
C ALA A 82 7.05 10.71 -8.52
N ARG A 83 5.77 10.35 -8.44
CA ARG A 83 4.92 10.56 -7.25
C ARG A 83 4.96 9.44 -6.23
N LEU A 84 5.40 8.24 -6.62
CA LEU A 84 5.43 7.05 -5.77
C LEU A 84 6.12 7.27 -4.40
N PRO A 85 7.29 7.92 -4.28
CA PRO A 85 7.97 8.07 -2.98
C PRO A 85 7.13 8.81 -1.93
N ALA A 86 6.41 9.85 -2.34
CA ALA A 86 5.52 10.60 -1.44
C ALA A 86 4.34 9.74 -0.99
N LEU A 87 3.75 8.96 -1.91
CA LEU A 87 2.63 8.07 -1.62
C LEU A 87 3.03 6.93 -0.67
N LEU A 88 4.21 6.32 -0.87
CA LEU A 88 4.74 5.28 0.01
C LEU A 88 4.97 5.83 1.44
N LYS A 89 5.53 7.03 1.55
CA LYS A 89 5.75 7.68 2.85
C LYS A 89 4.45 8.04 3.55
N GLN A 90 3.47 8.56 2.80
CA GLN A 90 2.19 9.01 3.34
C GLN A 90 1.31 7.85 3.80
N HIS A 91 1.22 6.79 3.00
CA HIS A 91 0.25 5.71 3.22
C HIS A 91 0.84 4.45 3.85
N GLN A 92 2.17 4.27 3.83
CA GLN A 92 2.86 3.09 4.35
C GLN A 92 2.14 1.78 3.96
N PRO A 93 1.87 1.55 2.67
CA PRO A 93 0.99 0.47 2.25
C PRO A 93 1.65 -0.90 2.43
N ARG A 94 0.83 -1.93 2.65
CA ARG A 94 1.29 -3.33 2.60
C ARG A 94 1.40 -3.83 1.17
N TRP A 95 0.52 -3.35 0.30
CA TRP A 95 0.52 -3.69 -1.13
C TRP A 95 0.40 -2.45 -1.99
N VAL A 96 1.05 -2.47 -3.15
CA VAL A 96 0.86 -1.46 -4.20
C VAL A 96 0.45 -2.16 -5.48
N LEU A 97 -0.78 -1.91 -5.92
CA LEU A 97 -1.26 -2.33 -7.23
C LEU A 97 -0.88 -1.28 -8.27
N ILE A 98 -0.13 -1.70 -9.27
CA ILE A 98 0.42 -0.87 -10.34
C ILE A 98 -0.40 -1.10 -11.60
N GLU A 99 -1.05 -0.05 -12.07
CA GLU A 99 -1.91 -0.04 -13.25
C GLU A 99 -1.47 1.14 -14.13
N LEU A 100 -0.30 1.02 -14.74
CA LEU A 100 0.34 2.08 -15.53
C LEU A 100 0.99 1.50 -16.78
N GLY A 101 1.15 2.33 -17.81
CA GLY A 101 1.78 1.98 -19.08
C GLY A 101 0.85 2.11 -20.28
N ALA A 102 -0.48 2.17 -20.08
CA ALA A 102 -1.41 2.33 -21.18
C ALA A 102 -1.23 3.68 -21.90
N ASN A 103 -1.06 4.78 -21.14
CA ASN A 103 -0.79 6.09 -21.72
C ASN A 103 0.56 6.17 -22.45
N ASP A 104 1.59 5.48 -21.96
CA ASP A 104 2.87 5.37 -22.65
C ASP A 104 2.71 4.71 -24.01
N GLY A 105 1.96 3.60 -24.06
CA GLY A 105 1.63 2.89 -25.30
C GLY A 105 0.82 3.76 -26.26
N LEU A 106 -0.22 4.44 -25.77
CA LEU A 106 -1.05 5.36 -26.58
C LEU A 106 -0.25 6.54 -27.14
N ARG A 107 0.81 6.99 -26.44
CA ARG A 107 1.69 8.08 -26.87
C ARG A 107 2.89 7.62 -27.69
N GLY A 108 3.07 6.31 -27.87
CA GLY A 108 4.16 5.74 -28.66
C GLY A 108 5.54 5.85 -28.00
N PHE A 109 5.62 5.84 -26.68
CA PHE A 109 6.91 5.79 -26.00
C PHE A 109 7.61 4.43 -26.20
N PRO A 110 8.96 4.39 -26.24
CA PRO A 110 9.70 3.14 -26.39
C PRO A 110 9.36 2.14 -25.29
N ALA A 111 9.12 0.88 -25.65
CA ALA A 111 8.78 -0.17 -24.70
C ALA A 111 9.87 -0.36 -23.62
N GLN A 112 11.14 -0.11 -23.95
CA GLN A 112 12.25 -0.18 -23.01
C GLN A 112 12.15 0.89 -21.92
N ASP A 113 11.64 2.08 -22.25
CA ASP A 113 11.43 3.15 -21.25
C ASP A 113 10.31 2.78 -20.29
N VAL A 114 9.19 2.27 -20.81
CA VAL A 114 8.07 1.80 -19.99
C VAL A 114 8.51 0.66 -19.06
N GLN A 115 9.24 -0.33 -19.59
CA GLN A 115 9.76 -1.45 -18.81
C GLN A 115 10.72 -0.97 -17.71
N ARG A 116 11.63 -0.03 -18.03
CA ARG A 116 12.54 0.57 -17.05
C ARG A 116 11.75 1.24 -15.92
N ASP A 117 10.77 2.06 -16.26
CA ASP A 117 10.05 2.87 -15.29
C ASP A 117 9.15 1.99 -14.40
N LEU A 118 8.44 1.00 -14.96
CA LEU A 118 7.70 -0.01 -14.19
C LEU A 118 8.63 -0.85 -13.30
N GLY A 119 9.81 -1.24 -13.80
CA GLY A 119 10.82 -1.95 -13.01
C GLY A 119 11.32 -1.13 -11.82
N GLN A 120 11.50 0.19 -12.01
CA GLN A 120 11.86 1.11 -10.93
C GLN A 120 10.73 1.28 -9.91
N ILE A 121 9.46 1.34 -10.36
CA ILE A 121 8.30 1.34 -9.48
C ILE A 121 8.31 0.08 -8.59
N ILE A 122 8.38 -1.10 -9.19
CA ILE A 122 8.40 -2.40 -8.48
C ILE A 122 9.54 -2.42 -7.45
N THR A 123 10.74 -2.02 -7.86
CA THR A 123 11.91 -1.97 -6.98
C THR A 123 11.68 -1.05 -5.78
N ARG A 124 11.14 0.16 -6.00
CA ARG A 124 10.88 1.13 -4.92
C ARG A 124 9.79 0.65 -3.97
N VAL A 125 8.75 -0.01 -4.48
CA VAL A 125 7.69 -0.62 -3.66
C VAL A 125 8.30 -1.68 -2.73
N GLN A 126 9.13 -2.58 -3.27
CA GLN A 126 9.82 -3.60 -2.47
C GLN A 126 10.77 -2.99 -1.43
N GLN A 127 11.53 -1.96 -1.81
CA GLN A 127 12.44 -1.24 -0.89
C GLN A 127 11.70 -0.57 0.27
N ALA A 128 10.44 -0.15 0.06
CA ALA A 128 9.59 0.39 1.11
C ALA A 128 8.94 -0.69 2.00
N GLY A 129 9.25 -1.98 1.77
CA GLY A 129 8.68 -3.10 2.53
C GLY A 129 7.26 -3.48 2.10
N ALA A 130 6.76 -2.93 0.99
CA ALA A 130 5.46 -3.24 0.43
C ALA A 130 5.58 -4.32 -0.67
N GLN A 131 4.51 -5.06 -0.91
CA GLN A 131 4.45 -6.05 -1.98
C GLN A 131 3.84 -5.43 -3.26
N PRO A 132 4.58 -5.38 -4.38
CA PRO A 132 4.04 -4.92 -5.64
C PRO A 132 3.13 -5.97 -6.27
N LEU A 133 2.06 -5.50 -6.90
CA LEU A 133 1.15 -6.25 -7.77
C LEU A 133 1.09 -5.48 -9.09
N LEU A 134 1.32 -6.14 -10.22
CA LEU A 134 1.26 -5.51 -11.54
C LEU A 134 0.02 -6.03 -12.27
N MET A 135 -0.77 -5.12 -12.83
CA MET A 135 -1.90 -5.44 -13.73
C MET A 135 -1.44 -5.61 -15.17
#